data_AF-A0A259FSW5-F1
#
_entry.id   AF-A0A259FSW5-F1
#
_cell.length_a   1.000
_cell.length_b   1.000
_cell.length_c   1.000
_cell.angle_alpha   90.00
_cell.angle_beta   90.00
_cell.angle_gamma   90.00
#
_symmetry.space_group_name_H-M   'P 1'
#
loop_
_entity.id
_entity.type
_entity.pdbx_description
1 polymer ?
#
loop_
_entity_poly.entity_id
_entity_poly.type
_entity_poly.pdbx_seq_one_letter_code
_entity_poly.pdbx_strand_id
1 'polypeptide(L)'
;MATPAEEAELEQLNQIERELEVQRDWAKYRWEKTNSECYQKYWVNRCLSESRAEYRREIDPIRAQEVELHEVQRKLRSSLKDQRDAKKIAERASAEKAAERAANQKEFEEKQKAAAARAADLEERRKDAPKRAQENKAGTQLD
;
A
#
# COMPACT_ATOMS: atom_id res chain seq x y z
N MET A 1 10.62 11.66 -15.06
CA MET A 1 9.46 11.97 -14.20
C MET A 1 8.38 11.05 -14.70
N ALA A 2 7.71 10.23 -13.86
CA ALA A 2 6.61 9.39 -14.33
C ALA A 2 5.69 10.28 -15.15
N THR A 3 5.70 10.09 -16.46
CA THR A 3 5.06 11.03 -17.35
C THR A 3 3.56 10.77 -17.24
N PRO A 4 2.71 11.80 -17.24
CA PRO A 4 1.26 11.59 -17.31
C PRO A 4 0.85 10.66 -18.47
N ALA A 5 1.68 10.59 -19.52
CA ALA A 5 1.55 9.66 -20.63
C ALA A 5 1.75 8.19 -20.21
N GLU A 6 2.82 7.84 -19.48
CA GLU A 6 3.05 6.46 -19.00
C GLU A 6 1.97 5.99 -18.01
N GLU A 7 1.43 6.90 -17.19
CA GLU A 7 0.31 6.57 -16.29
C GLU A 7 -1.00 6.36 -17.06
N ALA A 8 -1.26 7.17 -18.10
CA ALA A 8 -2.41 6.99 -18.98
C ALA A 8 -2.31 5.70 -19.81
N GLU A 9 -1.12 5.38 -20.32
CA GLU A 9 -0.84 4.12 -21.01
C GLU A 9 -1.11 2.92 -20.09
N LEU A 10 -0.65 2.98 -18.83
CA LEU A 10 -0.93 1.92 -17.87
C LEU A 10 -2.43 1.72 -17.64
N GLU A 11 -3.21 2.80 -17.57
CA GLU A 11 -4.67 2.69 -17.40
C GLU A 11 -5.35 2.11 -18.65
N GLN A 12 -4.88 2.46 -19.85
CA GLN A 12 -5.34 1.82 -21.08
C GLN A 12 -5.05 0.32 -21.08
N LEU A 13 -3.86 -0.09 -20.66
CA LEU A 13 -3.51 -1.51 -20.54
C LEU A 13 -4.38 -2.22 -19.48
N ASN A 14 -4.69 -1.57 -18.36
CA ASN A 14 -5.62 -2.12 -17.36
C ASN A 14 -7.04 -2.26 -17.92
N GLN A 15 -7.48 -1.35 -18.80
CA GLN A 15 -8.78 -1.46 -19.46
C GLN A 15 -8.82 -2.66 -20.41
N ILE A 16 -7.77 -2.88 -21.19
CA ILE A 16 -7.65 -4.05 -22.07
C ILE A 16 -7.67 -5.34 -21.24
N GLU A 17 -6.98 -5.36 -20.08
CA GLU A 17 -6.99 -6.51 -19.17
C GLU A 17 -8.42 -6.86 -18.71
N ARG A 18 -9.21 -5.85 -18.33
CA ARG A 18 -10.63 -6.04 -17.93
C ARG A 18 -11.47 -6.62 -19.07
N GLU A 19 -11.23 -6.19 -20.31
CA GLU A 19 -11.95 -6.70 -21.48
C GLU A 19 -11.60 -8.16 -21.78
N LEU A 20 -10.31 -8.53 -21.68
CA LEU A 20 -9.87 -9.92 -21.83
C LEU A 20 -10.43 -10.82 -20.73
N GLU A 21 -10.51 -10.33 -19.50
CA GLU A 21 -11.13 -11.04 -18.38
C GLU A 21 -12.61 -11.33 -18.65
N VAL A 22 -13.36 -10.35 -19.15
CA VAL A 22 -14.77 -10.55 -19.56
C VAL A 22 -14.86 -11.60 -20.65
N GLN A 23 -13.99 -11.57 -21.67
CA GLN A 23 -14.00 -12.57 -22.74
C GLN A 23 -13.71 -13.99 -22.21
N ARG A 24 -12.71 -14.13 -21.33
CA ARG A 24 -12.37 -15.39 -20.66
C ARG A 24 -13.53 -15.92 -19.85
N ASP A 25 -14.20 -15.06 -19.09
CA ASP A 25 -15.34 -15.45 -18.25
C ASP A 25 -16.53 -15.93 -19.09
N TRP A 26 -16.78 -15.29 -20.24
CA TRP A 26 -17.77 -15.77 -21.19
C TRP A 26 -17.41 -17.12 -21.81
N ALA A 27 -16.14 -17.35 -22.17
CA ALA A 27 -15.67 -18.65 -22.67
C ALA A 27 -15.83 -19.74 -21.60
N LYS A 28 -15.49 -19.42 -20.35
CA LYS A 28 -15.66 -20.32 -19.20
C LYS A 28 -17.14 -20.64 -18.96
N TYR A 29 -18.02 -19.64 -18.97
CA TYR A 29 -19.46 -19.84 -18.82
C TYR A 29 -20.01 -20.77 -19.91
N ARG A 30 -19.67 -20.52 -21.19
CA ARG A 30 -20.09 -21.39 -22.30
C ARG A 30 -19.62 -22.82 -22.10
N TRP A 31 -18.35 -23.01 -21.74
CA TRP A 31 -17.78 -24.31 -21.47
C TRP A 31 -18.46 -25.04 -20.30
N GLU A 32 -18.71 -24.36 -19.18
CA GLU A 32 -19.40 -24.92 -18.02
C GLU A 32 -20.83 -25.36 -18.37
N LYS A 33 -21.54 -24.54 -19.14
CA LYS A 33 -22.88 -24.89 -19.66
C LYS A 33 -22.81 -26.13 -20.55
N THR A 34 -21.95 -26.15 -21.57
CA THR A 34 -21.80 -27.30 -22.47
C THR A 34 -21.38 -28.57 -21.70
N ASN A 35 -20.51 -28.45 -20.70
CA ASN A 35 -20.14 -29.58 -19.85
C ASN A 35 -21.35 -30.13 -19.07
N SER A 36 -22.18 -29.26 -18.49
CA SER A 36 -23.39 -29.69 -17.80
C SER A 36 -24.36 -30.42 -18.73
N GLU A 37 -24.50 -29.95 -19.97
CA GLU A 37 -25.32 -30.58 -21.01
C GLU A 37 -24.73 -31.93 -21.47
N CYS A 38 -23.41 -32.09 -21.48
CA CYS A 38 -22.76 -33.36 -21.82
C CYS A 38 -23.15 -34.51 -20.89
N TYR A 39 -23.36 -34.23 -19.60
CA TYR A 39 -23.79 -35.25 -18.63
C TYR A 39 -25.22 -35.75 -18.87
N GLN A 40 -26.02 -35.05 -19.69
CA GLN A 40 -27.36 -35.50 -20.08
C GLN A 40 -27.34 -36.39 -21.34
N LYS A 41 -26.17 -36.60 -21.98
CA LYS A 41 -26.04 -37.37 -23.22
C LYS A 41 -25.53 -38.79 -22.97
N TYR A 42 -25.87 -39.72 -23.86
CA TYR A 42 -25.38 -41.10 -23.77
C TYR A 42 -23.85 -41.22 -23.97
N TRP A 43 -23.26 -40.32 -24.77
CA TRP A 43 -21.82 -40.32 -25.10
C TRP A 43 -21.05 -39.23 -24.32
N VAL A 44 -21.16 -39.24 -22.98
CA VAL A 44 -20.60 -38.19 -22.09
C VAL A 44 -19.11 -37.93 -22.37
N ASN A 45 -18.27 -38.97 -22.40
CA ASN A 45 -16.81 -38.81 -22.54
C ASN A 45 -16.41 -38.17 -23.88
N ARG A 46 -17.11 -38.52 -24.95
CA ARG A 46 -16.90 -37.92 -26.29
C ARG A 46 -17.27 -36.43 -26.24
N CYS A 47 -18.45 -36.12 -25.72
CA CYS A 47 -18.95 -34.76 -25.59
C CYS A 47 -18.02 -33.88 -24.73
N LEU A 48 -17.55 -34.39 -23.59
CA LEU A 48 -16.61 -33.66 -22.72
C LEU A 48 -15.27 -33.38 -23.40
N SER A 49 -14.78 -34.32 -24.22
CA SER A 49 -13.52 -34.17 -24.96
C SER A 49 -13.65 -33.09 -26.04
N GLU A 50 -14.76 -33.08 -26.77
CA GLU A 50 -15.08 -32.07 -27.78
C GLU A 50 -15.29 -30.69 -27.14
N SER A 51 -16.09 -30.60 -26.07
CA SER A 51 -16.30 -29.39 -25.27
C SER A 51 -14.97 -28.78 -24.79
N ARG A 52 -14.05 -29.62 -24.30
CA ARG A 52 -12.72 -29.17 -23.89
C ARG A 52 -11.87 -28.68 -25.07
N ALA A 53 -11.97 -29.31 -26.23
CA ALA A 53 -11.24 -28.89 -27.42
C ALA A 53 -11.73 -27.52 -27.92
N GLU A 54 -13.04 -27.30 -27.95
CA GLU A 54 -13.60 -25.99 -28.32
C GLU A 54 -13.24 -24.91 -27.29
N TYR A 55 -13.36 -25.19 -25.99
CA TYR A 55 -12.94 -24.26 -24.96
C TYR A 55 -11.46 -23.86 -25.08
N ARG A 56 -10.58 -24.81 -25.39
CA ARG A 56 -9.15 -24.51 -25.64
C ARG A 56 -8.96 -23.58 -26.83
N ARG A 57 -9.64 -23.82 -27.95
CA ARG A 57 -9.58 -22.95 -29.13
C ARG A 57 -10.00 -21.52 -28.82
N GLU A 58 -10.99 -21.34 -27.94
CA GLU A 58 -11.43 -20.01 -27.50
C GLU A 58 -10.46 -19.37 -26.50
N ILE A 59 -9.95 -20.13 -25.51
CA ILE A 59 -9.18 -19.57 -24.40
C ILE A 59 -7.69 -19.38 -24.68
N ASP A 60 -7.10 -20.22 -25.52
CA ASP A 60 -5.67 -20.17 -25.85
C ASP A 60 -5.26 -18.80 -26.46
N PRO A 61 -5.99 -18.20 -27.43
CA PRO A 61 -5.65 -16.87 -27.93
C PRO A 61 -5.85 -15.77 -26.88
N ILE A 62 -6.86 -15.88 -26.00
CA ILE A 62 -7.08 -14.91 -24.91
C ILE A 62 -5.90 -14.95 -23.94
N ARG A 63 -5.46 -16.15 -23.54
CA ARG A 63 -4.30 -16.31 -22.65
C ARG A 63 -3.01 -15.80 -23.27
N ALA A 64 -2.81 -16.02 -24.56
CA ALA A 64 -1.65 -15.48 -25.25
C ALA A 64 -1.65 -13.94 -25.19
N GLN A 65 -2.80 -13.30 -25.41
CA GLN A 65 -2.95 -11.85 -25.27
C GLN A 65 -2.73 -11.37 -23.83
N GLU A 66 -3.27 -12.07 -22.83
CA GLU A 66 -3.06 -11.76 -21.40
C GLU A 66 -1.56 -11.81 -21.03
N VAL A 67 -0.82 -12.82 -21.49
CA VAL A 67 0.61 -12.95 -21.20
C VAL A 67 1.39 -11.77 -21.76
N GLU A 68 1.21 -11.44 -23.03
CA GLU A 68 1.87 -10.29 -23.67
C GLU A 68 1.52 -8.97 -22.97
N LEU A 69 0.24 -8.78 -22.63
CA LEU A 69 -0.24 -7.61 -21.91
C LEU A 69 0.43 -7.48 -20.53
N HIS A 70 0.49 -8.58 -19.77
CA HIS A 70 1.08 -8.62 -18.44
C HIS A 70 2.58 -8.35 -18.47
N GLU A 71 3.29 -8.79 -19.51
CA GLU A 71 4.70 -8.45 -19.71
C GLU A 71 4.92 -6.95 -19.91
N VAL A 72 4.10 -6.32 -20.75
CA VAL A 72 4.16 -4.87 -21.00
C VAL A 72 3.82 -4.10 -19.72
N GLN A 73 2.71 -4.43 -19.05
CA GLN A 73 2.32 -3.81 -17.78
C GLN A 73 3.42 -3.93 -16.72
N ARG A 74 4.08 -5.10 -16.61
CA ARG A 74 5.17 -5.32 -15.64
C ARG A 74 6.35 -4.39 -15.91
N LYS A 75 6.79 -4.27 -17.16
CA LYS A 75 7.88 -3.37 -17.56
C LYS A 75 7.53 -1.92 -17.24
N LEU A 76 6.32 -1.49 -17.61
CA LEU A 76 5.86 -0.12 -17.37
C LEU A 76 5.74 0.20 -15.88
N ARG A 77 5.13 -0.68 -15.08
CA ARG A 77 5.03 -0.53 -13.61
C ARG A 77 6.40 -0.48 -12.95
N SER A 78 7.38 -1.24 -13.45
CA SER A 78 8.77 -1.19 -12.98
C SER A 78 9.40 0.18 -13.25
N SER A 79 9.32 0.67 -14.49
CA SER A 79 9.82 2.01 -14.85
C SER A 79 9.18 3.11 -13.98
N LEU A 80 7.86 3.11 -13.86
CA LEU A 80 7.12 4.06 -13.03
C LEU A 80 7.52 3.99 -11.55
N LYS A 81 7.85 2.80 -11.04
CA LYS A 81 8.37 2.63 -9.68
C LYS A 81 9.76 3.25 -9.55
N ASP A 82 10.68 2.90 -10.44
CA ASP A 82 12.06 3.41 -10.40
C ASP A 82 12.09 4.94 -10.47
N GLN A 83 11.25 5.52 -11.32
CA GLN A 83 11.10 6.98 -11.42
C GLN A 83 10.53 7.61 -10.14
N ARG A 84 9.56 6.97 -9.48
CA ARG A 84 9.00 7.42 -8.20
C ARG A 84 10.02 7.32 -7.07
N ASP A 85 10.79 6.23 -7.03
CA ASP A 85 11.81 6.02 -6.01
C ASP A 85 12.97 7.01 -6.18
N ALA A 86 13.41 7.28 -7.42
CA ALA A 86 14.39 8.33 -7.70
C ALA A 86 13.92 9.71 -7.24
N LYS A 87 12.65 10.07 -7.46
CA LYS A 87 12.06 11.32 -6.95
C LYS A 87 12.10 11.38 -5.43
N LYS A 88 11.69 10.31 -4.74
CA LYS A 88 11.71 10.25 -3.27
C LYS A 88 13.12 10.37 -2.70
N ILE A 89 14.11 9.76 -3.35
CA ILE A 89 15.51 9.88 -2.95
C ILE A 89 15.99 11.32 -3.13
N ALA A 90 15.70 11.95 -4.28
CA ALA A 90 16.05 13.34 -4.53
C ALA A 90 15.39 14.30 -3.54
N GLU A 91 14.10 14.10 -3.23
CA GLU A 91 13.37 14.90 -2.24
C GLU A 91 13.98 14.75 -0.84
N ARG A 92 14.31 13.53 -0.41
CA ARG A 92 14.97 13.29 0.89
C ARG A 92 16.36 13.91 0.97
N ALA A 93 17.09 13.92 -0.14
CA ALA A 93 18.41 14.54 -0.27
C ALA A 93 18.35 16.06 -0.42
N SER A 94 17.16 16.65 -0.61
CA SER A 94 17.00 18.09 -0.78
C SER A 94 17.50 18.87 0.44
N ALA A 95 18.00 20.08 0.19
CA ALA A 95 18.47 20.99 1.23
C ALA A 95 17.36 21.35 2.23
N GLU A 96 16.12 21.50 1.75
CA GLU A 96 14.95 21.76 2.60
C GLU A 96 14.72 20.62 3.58
N LYS A 97 14.68 19.36 3.11
CA LYS A 97 14.54 18.20 3.99
C LYS A 97 15.74 17.99 4.91
N ALA A 98 16.94 18.37 4.48
CA ALA A 98 18.11 18.37 5.35
C ALA A 98 18.01 19.41 6.48
N ALA A 99 17.55 20.62 6.15
CA ALA A 99 17.32 21.68 7.13
C ALA A 99 16.21 21.31 8.12
N GLU A 100 15.11 20.72 7.64
CA GLU A 100 14.02 20.22 8.48
C GLU A 100 14.53 19.17 9.48
N ARG A 101 15.35 18.20 9.03
CA ARG A 101 15.97 17.21 9.92
C ARG A 101 16.85 17.85 11.00
N ALA A 102 17.65 18.85 10.63
CA ALA A 102 18.51 19.56 11.57
C ALA A 102 17.70 20.37 12.59
N ALA A 103 16.61 21.02 12.15
CA ALA A 103 15.71 21.75 13.04
C ALA A 103 15.01 20.81 14.03
N ASN A 104 14.46 19.70 13.53
CA ASN A 104 13.80 18.68 14.37
C ASN A 104 14.75 18.10 15.43
N GLN A 105 16.02 17.88 15.07
CA GLN A 105 17.02 17.40 16.03
C GLN A 105 17.27 18.41 17.15
N LYS A 106 17.45 19.70 16.82
CA LYS A 106 17.62 20.76 17.81
C LYS A 106 16.41 20.89 18.73
N GLU A 107 15.22 20.90 18.17
CA GLU A 107 13.97 21.01 18.93
C GLU A 107 13.80 19.81 19.88
N PHE A 108 14.16 18.61 19.44
CA PHE A 108 14.15 17.42 20.29
C PHE A 108 15.11 17.57 21.48
N GLU A 109 16.35 17.99 21.23
CA GLU A 109 17.34 18.19 22.30
C GLU A 109 16.91 19.26 23.31
N GLU A 110 16.32 20.36 22.84
CA GLU A 110 15.75 21.40 23.70
C GLU A 110 14.59 20.87 24.56
N LYS A 111 13.68 20.08 23.97
CA LYS A 111 12.59 19.43 24.69
C LYS A 111 13.10 18.46 25.76
N GLN A 112 14.15 17.70 25.46
CA GLN A 112 14.78 16.80 26.42
C GLN A 112 15.37 17.57 27.61
N LYS A 113 16.08 18.68 27.37
CA LYS A 113 16.60 19.55 28.44
C LYS A 113 15.48 20.16 29.28
N ALA A 114 14.43 20.66 28.64
CA ALA A 114 13.26 21.23 29.33
C ALA A 114 12.49 20.17 30.14
N ALA A 115 12.44 18.93 29.67
CA ALA A 115 11.86 17.82 30.43
C ALA A 115 12.69 17.47 31.65
N ALA A 116 14.03 17.40 31.52
CA ALA A 116 14.93 17.15 32.64
C ALA A 116 14.86 18.25 33.71
N ALA A 117 14.85 19.52 33.29
CA ALA A 117 14.71 20.66 34.20
C ALA A 117 13.38 20.62 34.97
N ARG A 118 12.27 20.33 34.28
CA ARG A 118 10.95 20.16 34.93
C ARG A 118 10.93 18.98 35.90
N ALA A 119 11.58 17.87 35.57
CA ALA A 119 11.68 16.72 36.48
C ALA A 119 12.47 17.08 37.76
N ALA A 120 13.57 17.82 37.63
CA ALA A 120 14.37 18.29 38.76
C ALA A 120 13.58 19.26 39.67
N ASP A 121 12.92 20.28 39.09
CA ASP A 121 12.06 21.21 39.85
C ASP A 121 10.93 20.46 40.59
N LEU A 122 10.31 19.47 39.95
CA LEU A 122 9.29 18.65 40.61
C LEU A 122 9.86 17.83 41.78
N GLU A 123 11.10 17.34 41.66
CA GLU A 123 11.76 16.60 42.75
C GLU A 123 12.10 17.52 43.94
N GLU A 124 12.63 18.72 43.68
CA GLU A 124 12.85 19.73 44.72
C GLU A 124 11.54 20.11 45.42
N ARG A 125 10.48 20.38 44.64
CA ARG A 125 9.15 20.67 45.19
C ARG A 125 8.60 19.53 46.03
N ARG A 126 8.92 18.26 45.72
CA ARG A 126 8.55 17.09 46.53
C ARG A 126 9.34 17.04 47.83
N LYS A 127 10.64 17.36 47.82
CA LYS A 127 11.49 17.42 49.03
C LYS A 127 11.07 18.55 49.97
N ASP A 128 10.68 19.70 49.42
CA ASP A 128 10.23 20.85 50.20
C ASP A 128 8.77 20.77 50.66
N ALA A 129 7.97 19.88 50.07
CA ALA A 129 6.56 19.69 50.42
C ALA A 129 6.30 19.41 51.92
N PRO A 130 7.02 18.50 52.61
CA PRO A 130 6.82 18.27 54.04
C PRO A 130 7.16 19.50 54.89
N LYS A 131 8.22 20.24 54.55
CA LYS A 131 8.61 21.47 55.26
C LYS A 131 7.55 22.56 55.10
N ARG A 132 7.09 22.80 53.86
CA ARG A 132 5.97 23.71 53.58
C ARG A 132 4.68 23.28 54.28
N ALA A 133 4.41 21.97 54.38
CA ALA A 133 3.22 21.47 55.10
C ALA A 133 3.31 21.72 56.62
N GLN A 134 4.49 21.63 57.23
CA GLN A 134 4.69 21.97 58.64
C GLN A 134 4.58 23.49 58.89
N GLU A 135 5.19 24.31 58.04
CA GLU A 135 5.12 25.77 58.12
C GLU A 135 3.68 26.29 57.97
N ASN A 136 2.89 25.71 57.05
CA ASN A 136 1.47 26.06 56.91
C ASN A 136 0.63 25.61 58.13
N LYS A 137 0.90 24.44 58.71
CA LYS A 137 0.21 23.98 59.94
C LYS A 137 0.52 24.86 61.15
N ALA A 138 1.77 25.32 61.28
CA ALA A 138 2.19 26.23 62.34
C ALA A 138 1.59 27.64 62.17
N GLY A 139 1.46 28.13 60.94
CA GLY A 139 0.80 29.40 60.64
C GLY A 139 -0.71 29.41 60.89
N THR A 140 -1.38 28.25 60.79
CA THR A 140 -2.82 28.10 61.09
C THR A 140 -3.15 27.87 62.57
N GLN A 141 -2.15 27.81 63.46
CA GLN A 141 -2.33 27.66 64.92
C GLN A 141 -2.19 28.98 65.69
N LEU A 142 -2.17 30.12 65.00
CA LEU A 142 -2.28 31.44 65.61
C LEU A 142 -3.77 31.81 65.76
N ASP A 143 -4.42 31.23 66.76
CA ASP A 143 -5.64 31.73 67.43
C ASP A 143 -5.59 31.34 68.91
#